data_AF-K8AHP9-F1
#
_entry.id   AF-K8AHP9-F1
#
_cell.length_a   1.000
_cell.length_b   1.000
_cell.length_c   1.000
_cell.angle_alpha   90.00
_cell.angle_beta   90.00
_cell.angle_gamma   90.00
#
_symmetry.space_group_name_H-M   'P 1'
#
loop_
_entity.id
_entity.type
_entity.pdbx_description
1 polymer ?
#
loop_
_entity_poly.entity_id
_entity_poly.type
_entity_poly.pdbx_seq_one_letter_code
_entity_poly.pdbx_strand_id
1 'polypeptide(L)' 'MVSAADPAGHLTRLQYDRLGRLTTLVNPNRESWRFVVLQNFIAR' A
#
# COMPACT_ATOMS: atom_id res chain seq x y z
N MET A 1 -1.69 7.80 -5.59
CA MET A 1 -0.54 7.55 -4.70
C MET A 1 -0.51 8.65 -3.66
N VAL A 2 -0.32 8.30 -2.40
CA VAL A 2 -0.23 9.25 -1.28
C VAL A 2 1.12 9.05 -0.59
N SER A 3 1.71 10.14 -0.10
CA SER A 3 2.93 10.10 0.70
C SER A 3 2.74 10.86 2.00
N ALA A 4 3.28 10.31 3.08
CA ALA A 4 3.36 10.96 4.38
C ALA A 4 4.83 11.04 4.81
N ALA A 5 5.23 12.19 5.34
CA ALA A 5 6.53 12.39 5.96
C ALA A 5 6.34 12.46 7.48
N ASP A 6 7.24 11.83 8.24
CA ASP A 6 7.38 12.13 9.67
C ASP A 6 8.13 13.47 9.87
N PRO A 7 8.21 14.02 11.09
CA PRO A 7 8.95 15.27 11.35
C PRO A 7 10.45 15.21 11.03
N ALA A 8 11.05 14.02 10.95
CA ALA A 8 12.44 13.82 10.54
C ALA A 8 12.60 13.74 9.01
N GLY A 9 11.50 13.79 8.26
CA GLY A 9 11.48 13.75 6.80
C GLY A 9 11.43 12.34 6.20
N HIS A 10 11.24 11.30 7.01
CA HIS A 10 11.15 9.94 6.50
C HIS A 10 9.84 9.71 5.76
N LEU A 11 9.93 9.24 4.52
CA LEU A 11 8.78 9.10 3.62
C LEU A 11 8.20 7.69 3.65
N THR A 12 6.89 7.61 3.91
CA THR A 12 6.08 6.42 3.66
C THR A 12 5.18 6.67 2.47
N ARG A 13 5.09 5.71 1.55
CA ARG A 13 4.27 5.80 0.33
C ARG A 13 3.21 4.71 0.29
N LEU A 14 1.99 5.13 -0.02
CA LEU A 14 0.82 4.27 -0.08
C LEU A 14 0.20 4.33 -1.48
N GLN A 15 -0.10 3.15 -2.04
CA GLN A 15 -0.85 3.01 -3.28
C GLN A 15 -2.16 2.30 -3.01
N TYR A 16 -3.22 2.78 -3.65
CA TYR A 16 -4.56 2.26 -3.52
C TYR A 16 -5.12 1.92 -4.90
N ASP A 17 -6.00 0.94 -4.96
CA ASP A 17 -6.80 0.69 -6.15
C ASP A 17 -7.99 1.65 -6.26
N ARG A 18 -8.79 1.50 -7.33
CA ARG A 18 -9.97 2.34 -7.59
C ARG A 18 -11.07 2.21 -6.53
N LEU A 19 -11.07 1.14 -5.73
CA LEU A 19 -12.01 0.90 -4.64
C LEU A 19 -11.49 1.43 -3.30
N GLY A 20 -10.31 2.08 -3.28
CA GLY A 20 -9.71 2.63 -2.07
C GLY A 20 -8.99 1.59 -1.19
N ARG A 21 -8.74 0.38 -1.70
CA ARG A 21 -8.02 -0.66 -0.95
C ARG A 21 -6.52 -0.46 -1.10
N LEU A 22 -5.77 -0.60 0.00
CA LEU A 22 -4.31 -0.48 -0.02
C LEU A 22 -3.69 -1.65 -0.81
N THR A 23 -2.92 -1.35 -1.84
CA THR A 23 -2.25 -2.35 -2.70
C THR A 23 -0.74 -2.37 -2.53
N THR A 24 -0.13 -1.27 -2.07
CA THR A 24 1.31 -1.19 -1.87
C THR A 24 1.66 -0.23 -0.74
N LEU A 25 2.57 -0.65 0.13
CA LEU A 25 3.23 0.19 1.12
C LEU A 25 4.73 0.15 0.87
N VAL A 26 5.37 1.32 0.82
CA VAL A 26 6.84 1.45 0.81
C VAL A 26 7.24 2.28 2.01
N ASN A 27 8.12 1.74 2.86
CA ASN A 27 8.60 2.43 4.06
C ASN A 27 9.87 3.26 3.78
N PRO A 28 10.36 4.04 4.75
CA PRO A 28 11.57 4.86 4.60
C PRO A 28 12.83 4.05 4.26
N ASN A 29 12.90 2.80 4.72
CA ASN A 29 14.01 1.88 4.45
C ASN A 29 13.94 1.26 3.05
N ARG A 30 12.98 1.68 2.21
CA ARG A 30 12.69 1.16 0.87
C ARG A 30 12.20 -0.29 0.87
N GLU A 31 11.80 -0.82 2.01
CA GLU A 31 11.09 -2.09 2.07
C GLU A 31 9.69 -1.90 1.50
N SER A 32 9.21 -2.91 0.77
CA SER A 32 7.94 -2.86 0.07
C SER A 32 7.09 -4.09 0.33
N TRP A 33 5.82 -3.86 0.64
CA TRP A 33 4.81 -4.91 0.76
C TRP A 33 3.74 -4.70 -0.29
N ARG A 34 3.35 -5.79 -0.96
CA ARG A 34 2.23 -5.82 -1.89
C ARG A 34 1.09 -6.59 -1.28
N PHE A 35 -0.07 -5.94 -1.22
CA PHE A 35 -1.29 -6.55 -0.72
C PHE A 35 -2.11 -6.96 -1.93
N VAL A 36 -2.24 -8.26 -2.14
CA VAL A 36 -3.18 -8.80 -3.11
C VAL A 36 -4.48 -9.05 -2.36
N VAL A 37 -5.54 -8.37 -2.77
CA VAL A 37 -6.87 -8.78 -2.34
C VAL A 37 -7.13 -10.09 -3.05
N LEU A 38 -7.05 -11.20 -2.30
CA LEU A 38 -7.59 -12.45 -2.78
C LEU A 38 -9.08 -12.20 -2.99
N GLN A 39 -9.52 -12.11 -4.25
CA GLN A 39 -10.93 -12.27 -4.59
C GLN A 39 -11.20 -13.75 -4.38
N ASN A 40 -11.41 -14.16 -3.13
CA ASN A 40 -11.61 -15.57 -2.84
C ASN A 40 -12.84 -16.05 -3.61
N PHE A 41 -12.53 -17.02 -4.49
CA PHE A 41 -13.41 -17.93 -5.18
C PHE A 41 -14.71 -18.19 -4.40
N ILE A 42 -15.81 -17.65 -4.89
CA ILE A 42 -17.12 -18.26 -4.73
C ILE A 42 -17.70 -18.39 -6.14
N ALA A 43 -17.28 -19.45 -6.81
CA ALA A 43 -18.01 -20.00 -7.94
C ALA A 43 -17.83 -21.52 -7.91
N ARG A 44 -18.90 -22.15 -7.43
CA ARG A 44 -19.22 -23.59 -7.35
C ARG A 44 -18.84 -24.30 -6.06
#